data_AF-A0A317U2R7-F1
#
_entry.id   AF-A0A317U2R7-F1
#
_cell.length_a   1.000
_cell.length_b   1.000
_cell.length_c   1.000
_cell.angle_alpha   90.00
_cell.angle_beta   90.00
_cell.angle_gamma   90.00
#
_symmetry.space_group_name_H-M   'P 1'
#
loop_
_entity.id
_entity.type
_entity.pdbx_description
1 polymer ?
#
loop_
_entity_poly.entity_id
_entity_poly.type
_entity_poly.pdbx_seq_one_letter_code
_entity_poly.pdbx_strand_id
1 'polypeptide(L)'
;MLNLDTETIGDLLYKTRQFQAKEDVSFPDVTDEMDSLYVLADYQDDPVYQEITEFIDNLRPDQQATLVALMYLGRGDYTQDEWDEALNFAQDELTDHTGEYLLSRPMVADDIERGLNLLGISYQE
;
A
#
# COMPACT_ATOMS: atom_id res chain seq x y z
N MET A 1 13.20 -11.37 6.72
CA MET A 1 13.02 -10.30 7.73
C MET A 1 12.59 -9.07 6.97
N LEU A 2 11.56 -8.35 7.41
CA LEU A 2 11.12 -7.12 6.72
C LEU A 2 12.25 -6.07 6.73
N ASN A 3 12.36 -5.29 5.67
CA ASN A 3 13.34 -4.20 5.52
C ASN A 3 12.75 -2.82 5.87
N LEU A 4 11.52 -2.80 6.38
CA LEU A 4 10.78 -1.67 6.88
C LEU A 4 10.29 -2.01 8.29
N ASP A 5 10.47 -1.09 9.23
CA ASP A 5 10.08 -1.29 10.62
C ASP A 5 8.55 -1.25 10.79
N THR A 6 8.06 -1.98 11.79
CA THR A 6 6.63 -2.14 12.01
C THR A 6 5.95 -0.88 12.55
N GLU A 7 6.69 0.02 13.20
CA GLU A 7 6.19 1.32 13.66
C GLU A 7 5.84 2.21 12.45
N THR A 8 6.76 2.32 11.48
CA THR A 8 6.52 3.01 10.22
C THR A 8 5.33 2.44 9.46
N ILE A 9 5.19 1.11 9.41
CA ILE A 9 4.04 0.49 8.74
C ILE A 9 2.74 0.80 9.49
N GLY A 10 2.74 0.77 10.82
CA GLY A 10 1.59 1.13 11.65
C GLY A 10 1.11 2.57 11.42
N ASP A 11 2.04 3.53 11.44
CA ASP A 11 1.75 4.94 11.17
C ASP A 11 1.15 5.13 9.76
N LEU A 12 1.70 4.42 8.77
CA LEU A 12 1.19 4.45 7.40
C LEU A 12 -0.23 3.89 7.30
N LEU A 13 -0.49 2.75 7.95
CA LEU A 13 -1.82 2.13 8.00
C LEU A 13 -2.84 3.06 8.64
N TYR A 14 -2.48 3.71 9.75
CA TYR A 14 -3.34 4.68 10.43
C TYR A 14 -3.75 5.83 9.49
N LYS A 15 -2.78 6.48 8.83
CA LYS A 15 -3.05 7.58 7.89
C LYS A 15 -3.86 7.13 6.69
N THR A 16 -3.54 5.96 6.15
CA THR A 16 -4.26 5.38 5.00
C THR A 16 -5.72 5.12 5.33
N ARG A 17 -6.02 4.58 6.51
CA ARG A 17 -7.39 4.40 7.01
C ARG A 17 -8.10 5.74 7.20
N GLN A 18 -7.42 6.76 7.71
CA GLN A 18 -7.98 8.10 7.84
C GLN A 18 -8.37 8.69 6.48
N PHE A 19 -7.53 8.51 5.46
CA PHE A 19 -7.83 8.94 4.10
C PHE A 19 -9.05 8.18 3.54
N GLN A 20 -9.04 6.84 3.60
CA GLN A 20 -10.11 5.98 3.09
C GLN A 20 -11.47 6.20 3.79
N ALA A 21 -11.48 6.70 5.02
CA ALA A 21 -12.69 6.97 5.79
C ALA A 21 -13.34 8.34 5.50
N LYS A 22 -12.69 9.22 4.71
CA LYS A 22 -13.24 10.54 4.36
C LYS A 22 -14.49 10.39 3.49
N GLU A 23 -15.56 11.13 3.79
CA GLU A 23 -16.82 11.05 3.03
C GLU A 23 -16.66 11.42 1.55
N ASP A 24 -15.73 12.32 1.23
CA ASP A 24 -15.45 12.77 -0.13
C ASP A 24 -14.57 11.78 -0.91
N VAL A 25 -14.03 10.75 -0.27
CA VAL A 25 -13.24 9.71 -0.93
C VAL A 25 -14.16 8.63 -1.48
N SER A 26 -14.39 8.69 -2.78
CA SER A 26 -15.04 7.66 -3.58
C SER A 26 -14.02 6.92 -4.44
N PHE A 27 -14.00 5.59 -4.31
CA PHE A 27 -13.27 4.73 -5.22
C PHE A 27 -14.23 4.30 -6.34
N PRO A 28 -13.96 4.63 -7.62
CA PRO A 28 -14.71 4.04 -8.72
C PRO A 28 -14.57 2.52 -8.69
N ASP A 29 -15.48 1.79 -9.36
CA ASP A 29 -15.31 0.34 -9.56
C ASP A 29 -14.02 0.09 -10.35
N VAL A 30 -12.92 -0.08 -9.62
CA VAL A 30 -11.57 -0.21 -10.16
C VAL A 30 -11.45 -1.57 -10.84
N THR A 31 -11.25 -1.56 -12.16
CA THR A 31 -10.70 -2.70 -12.88
C THR A 31 -9.18 -2.66 -12.77
N ASP A 32 -8.49 -3.81 -12.81
CA ASP A 32 -7.01 -3.85 -12.80
C ASP A 32 -6.36 -3.03 -13.94
N GLU A 33 -7.12 -2.64 -14.96
CA GLU A 33 -6.68 -1.79 -16.08
C GLU A 33 -6.80 -0.27 -15.82
N MET A 34 -7.39 0.18 -14.71
CA MET A 34 -7.53 1.60 -14.40
C MET A 34 -6.25 2.18 -13.82
N ASP A 35 -5.77 3.27 -14.43
CA ASP A 35 -4.60 4.03 -13.97
C ASP A 35 -4.84 4.60 -12.56
N SER A 36 -3.90 4.35 -11.64
CA SER A 36 -3.95 4.84 -10.26
C SER A 36 -4.07 6.37 -10.20
N LEU A 37 -3.44 7.09 -11.12
CA LEU A 37 -3.53 8.55 -11.24
C LEU A 37 -4.93 9.01 -11.63
N TYR A 38 -5.66 8.22 -12.42
CA TYR A 38 -7.04 8.52 -12.78
C TYR A 38 -7.99 8.29 -11.61
N VAL A 39 -7.79 7.21 -10.85
CA VAL A 39 -8.58 6.89 -9.64
C VAL A 39 -8.46 8.00 -8.59
N LEU A 40 -7.29 8.64 -8.52
CA LEU A 40 -6.96 9.60 -7.47
C LEU A 40 -6.96 11.06 -7.93
N ALA A 41 -7.41 11.35 -9.16
CA ALA A 41 -7.33 12.68 -9.77
C ALA A 41 -8.00 13.77 -8.93
N ASP A 42 -9.11 13.46 -8.25
CA ASP A 42 -9.86 14.41 -7.44
C ASP A 42 -9.23 14.69 -6.06
N TYR A 43 -8.19 13.93 -5.64
CA TYR A 43 -7.57 14.03 -4.31
C TYR A 43 -6.20 14.69 -4.33
N GLN A 44 -5.70 15.16 -5.47
CA GLN A 44 -4.35 15.73 -5.59
C GLN A 44 -4.10 16.92 -4.67
N ASP A 45 -5.13 17.67 -4.30
CA ASP A 45 -5.05 18.82 -3.37
C ASP A 45 -5.32 18.43 -1.90
N ASP A 46 -5.60 17.17 -1.59
CA ASP A 46 -5.84 16.71 -0.21
C ASP A 46 -4.49 16.55 0.53
N PRO A 47 -4.31 17.24 1.68
CA PRO A 47 -3.02 17.23 2.37
C PRO A 47 -2.65 15.85 2.95
N VAL A 48 -3.64 15.02 3.30
CA VAL A 48 -3.39 13.66 3.82
C VAL A 48 -2.99 12.73 2.67
N TYR A 49 -3.63 12.90 1.50
CA TYR A 49 -3.24 12.19 0.28
C TYR A 49 -1.78 12.49 -0.09
N GLN A 50 -1.41 13.78 -0.16
CA GLN A 50 -0.04 14.20 -0.48
C GLN A 50 0.96 13.65 0.53
N GLU A 51 0.64 13.74 1.83
CA GLU A 51 1.51 13.22 2.88
C GLU A 51 1.77 11.71 2.75
N ILE A 52 0.75 10.91 2.46
CA ILE A 52 0.89 9.45 2.33
C ILE A 52 1.69 9.08 1.07
N THR A 53 1.34 9.69 -0.06
CA THR A 53 1.97 9.40 -1.36
C THR A 53 3.46 9.80 -1.33
N GLU A 54 3.75 11.05 -0.94
CA GLU A 54 5.14 11.52 -0.79
C GLU A 54 5.92 10.67 0.22
N PHE A 55 5.29 10.22 1.31
CA PHE A 55 5.97 9.36 2.28
C PHE A 55 6.38 8.03 1.63
N ILE A 56 5.47 7.35 0.94
CA ILE A 56 5.74 6.07 0.27
C ILE A 56 6.80 6.26 -0.82
N ASP A 57 6.68 7.28 -1.67
CA ASP A 57 7.58 7.49 -2.81
C ASP A 57 9.00 7.88 -2.37
N ASN A 58 9.15 8.47 -1.17
CA ASN A 58 10.45 8.76 -0.56
C ASN A 58 11.09 7.55 0.17
N LEU A 59 10.37 6.44 0.35
CA LEU A 59 10.98 5.21 0.84
C LEU A 59 11.98 4.67 -0.18
N ARG A 60 12.96 3.89 0.29
CA ARG A 60 13.86 3.21 -0.65
C ARG A 60 13.06 2.23 -1.52
N PRO A 61 13.47 1.95 -2.76
CA PRO A 61 12.74 1.03 -3.64
C PRO A 61 12.47 -0.35 -3.00
N ASP A 62 13.44 -0.91 -2.27
CA ASP A 62 13.25 -2.19 -1.58
C ASP A 62 12.15 -2.13 -0.50
N GLN A 63 11.97 -0.97 0.14
CA GLN A 63 10.94 -0.75 1.16
C GLN A 63 9.56 -0.51 0.53
N GLN A 64 9.50 0.20 -0.60
CA GLN A 64 8.27 0.34 -1.40
C GLN A 64 7.77 -1.04 -1.86
N ALA A 65 8.67 -1.86 -2.41
CA ALA A 65 8.33 -3.23 -2.83
C ALA A 65 7.81 -4.08 -1.66
N THR A 66 8.29 -3.86 -0.45
CA THR A 66 7.78 -4.57 0.73
C THR A 66 6.32 -4.22 1.04
N LEU A 67 5.93 -2.95 0.91
CA LEU A 67 4.53 -2.54 1.07
C LEU A 67 3.63 -3.15 0.00
N VAL A 68 4.09 -3.14 -1.25
CA VAL A 68 3.38 -3.74 -2.39
C VAL A 68 3.24 -5.26 -2.22
N ALA A 69 4.31 -5.95 -1.82
CA ALA A 69 4.27 -7.39 -1.56
C ALA A 69 3.35 -7.74 -0.39
N LEU A 70 3.34 -6.95 0.69
CA LEU A 70 2.41 -7.13 1.81
C LEU A 70 0.96 -6.98 1.37
N MET A 71 0.66 -5.98 0.52
CA MET A 71 -0.66 -5.79 -0.06
C MET A 71 -1.10 -7.01 -0.88
N TYR A 72 -0.25 -7.52 -1.78
CA TYR A 72 -0.58 -8.70 -2.58
C TYR A 72 -0.74 -9.98 -1.74
N LEU A 73 0.12 -10.19 -0.74
CA LEU A 73 0.02 -11.31 0.20
C LEU A 73 -1.31 -11.25 0.98
N GLY A 74 -1.68 -10.07 1.48
CA GLY A 74 -2.92 -9.89 2.21
C GLY A 74 -4.16 -10.00 1.34
N ARG A 75 -4.11 -9.51 0.09
CA ARG A 75 -5.19 -9.66 -0.89
C ARG A 75 -5.40 -11.12 -1.30
N GLY A 76 -4.36 -11.95 -1.15
CA GLY A 76 -4.39 -13.39 -1.40
C GLY A 76 -3.88 -13.79 -2.79
N ASP A 77 -3.15 -12.91 -3.48
CA ASP A 77 -2.50 -13.23 -4.75
C ASP A 77 -1.28 -14.14 -4.57
N TYR A 78 -0.64 -14.04 -3.40
CA TYR A 78 0.47 -14.90 -2.98
C TYR A 78 0.17 -15.51 -1.61
N THR A 79 0.81 -16.63 -1.31
CA THR A 79 0.81 -17.26 0.00
C THR A 79 2.06 -16.91 0.80
N GLN A 80 2.09 -17.27 2.09
CA GLN A 80 3.28 -17.09 2.93
C GLN A 80 4.53 -17.79 2.37
N ASP A 81 4.35 -18.96 1.75
CA ASP A 81 5.45 -19.73 1.15
C ASP A 81 5.98 -19.09 -0.15
N GLU A 82 5.19 -18.20 -0.76
CA GLU A 82 5.52 -17.47 -2.00
C GLU A 82 5.97 -16.02 -1.70
N TRP A 83 6.33 -15.71 -0.45
CA TRP A 83 6.72 -14.36 -0.04
C TRP A 83 7.89 -13.79 -0.85
N ASP A 84 8.91 -14.60 -1.13
CA ASP A 84 10.05 -14.17 -1.94
C ASP A 84 9.66 -13.89 -3.40
N GLU A 85 8.67 -14.61 -3.94
CA GLU A 85 8.12 -14.37 -5.27
C GLU A 85 7.33 -13.05 -5.29
N ALA A 86 6.50 -12.81 -4.27
CA ALA A 86 5.76 -11.57 -4.10
C ALA A 86 6.70 -10.36 -4.01
N LEU A 87 7.82 -10.48 -3.29
CA LEU A 87 8.84 -9.43 -3.20
C LEU A 87 9.53 -9.16 -4.54
N ASN A 88 9.93 -10.20 -5.26
CA ASN A 88 10.58 -10.04 -6.56
C ASN A 88 9.63 -9.39 -7.58
N PHE A 89 8.38 -9.87 -7.63
CA PHE A 89 7.36 -9.26 -8.47
C PHE A 89 7.12 -7.79 -8.11
N ALA A 90 6.97 -7.48 -6.82
CA ALA A 90 6.78 -6.12 -6.35
C ALA A 90 7.97 -5.20 -6.69
N GLN A 91 9.21 -5.72 -6.71
CA GLN A 91 10.40 -4.97 -7.11
C GLN A 91 10.41 -4.67 -8.61
N ASP A 92 10.01 -5.64 -9.44
CA ASP A 92 9.97 -5.50 -10.90
C ASP A 92 8.87 -4.53 -11.37
N GLU A 93 7.78 -4.42 -10.61
CA GLU A 93 6.61 -3.57 -10.91
C GLU A 93 6.68 -2.18 -10.26
N LEU A 94 7.77 -1.81 -9.58
CA LEU A 94 7.90 -0.48 -9.00
C LEU A 94 7.88 0.61 -10.07
N THR A 95 7.19 1.70 -9.75
CA THR A 95 7.18 2.93 -10.54
C THR A 95 7.46 4.12 -9.62
N ASP A 96 7.63 5.30 -10.23
CA ASP A 96 7.76 6.56 -9.48
C ASP A 96 6.43 6.98 -8.80
N HIS A 97 5.35 6.19 -8.93
CA HIS A 97 4.01 6.46 -8.40
C HIS A 97 3.49 5.32 -7.52
N THR A 98 4.37 4.75 -6.69
CA THR A 98 4.01 3.59 -5.85
C THR A 98 3.04 3.99 -4.75
N GLY A 99 3.15 5.22 -4.22
CA GLY A 99 2.21 5.79 -3.28
C GLY A 99 0.79 5.85 -3.84
N GLU A 100 0.62 6.42 -5.04
CA GLU A 100 -0.68 6.51 -5.71
C GLU A 100 -1.21 5.13 -6.05
N TYR A 101 -0.36 4.22 -6.51
CA TYR A 101 -0.74 2.84 -6.81
C TYR A 101 -1.31 2.09 -5.60
N LEU A 102 -0.68 2.25 -4.44
CA LEU A 102 -1.18 1.66 -3.20
C LEU A 102 -2.46 2.34 -2.76
N LEU A 103 -2.51 3.67 -2.79
CA LEU A 103 -3.63 4.45 -2.27
C LEU A 103 -4.88 4.39 -3.17
N SER A 104 -4.73 4.05 -4.45
CA SER A 104 -5.85 3.83 -5.38
C SER A 104 -6.64 2.54 -5.06
N ARG A 105 -6.13 1.69 -4.15
CA ARG A 105 -6.77 0.44 -3.75
C ARG A 105 -7.60 0.67 -2.48
N PRO A 106 -8.94 0.48 -2.52
CA PRO A 106 -9.81 0.80 -1.39
C PRO A 106 -9.55 -0.01 -0.12
N MET A 107 -8.93 -1.19 -0.25
CA MET A 107 -8.65 -2.10 0.86
C MET A 107 -7.16 -2.13 1.25
N VAL A 108 -6.32 -1.24 0.72
CA VAL A 108 -4.86 -1.36 0.87
C VAL A 108 -4.38 -1.47 2.33
N ALA A 109 -4.99 -0.72 3.25
CA ALA A 109 -4.62 -0.78 4.65
C ALA A 109 -4.96 -2.16 5.26
N ASP A 110 -6.16 -2.66 4.98
CA ASP A 110 -6.60 -3.98 5.45
C ASP A 110 -5.77 -5.11 4.82
N ASP A 111 -5.38 -4.96 3.55
CA ASP A 111 -4.58 -5.94 2.84
C ASP A 111 -3.15 -5.96 3.39
N ILE A 112 -2.48 -4.82 3.55
CA ILE A 112 -1.13 -4.78 4.15
C ILE A 112 -1.15 -5.35 5.58
N GLU A 113 -2.13 -4.98 6.41
CA GLU A 113 -2.28 -5.55 7.75
C GLU A 113 -2.47 -7.07 7.72
N ARG A 114 -3.30 -7.59 6.80
CA ARG A 114 -3.48 -9.03 6.65
C ARG A 114 -2.19 -9.72 6.21
N GLY A 115 -1.41 -9.09 5.32
CA GLY A 115 -0.08 -9.56 4.91
C GLY A 115 0.89 -9.67 6.09
N LEU A 116 0.95 -8.65 6.95
CA LEU A 116 1.77 -8.70 8.18
C LEU A 116 1.37 -9.87 9.08
N ASN A 117 0.07 -10.03 9.30
CA ASN A 117 -0.48 -11.11 10.12
C ASN A 117 -0.15 -12.49 9.55
N LEU A 118 -0.21 -12.68 8.23
CA LEU A 118 0.18 -13.93 7.56
C LEU A 118 1.67 -14.25 7.75
N LEU A 119 2.52 -13.23 7.81
CA LEU A 119 3.95 -13.40 8.12
C LEU A 119 4.22 -13.58 9.63
N GLY A 120 3.20 -13.55 10.48
CA GLY A 120 3.33 -13.62 11.94
C GLY A 120 3.93 -12.36 12.56
N ILE A 121 3.76 -11.20 11.90
CA ILE A 121 4.33 -9.92 12.31
C ILE A 121 3.20 -9.05 12.86
N SER A 122 3.35 -8.62 14.11
CA SER A 122 2.49 -7.64 14.75
C SER A 122 3.11 -6.24 14.68
N TYR A 123 2.30 -5.21 14.49
CA TYR A 123 2.68 -3.82 14.69
C TYR A 123 1.96 -3.24 15.91
N GLN A 124 2.45 -2.11 16.43
CA GLN A 124 1.73 -1.35 17.46
C GLN A 124 0.83 -0.34 16.75
N GLU A 125 -0.46 -0.36 17.09
CA GLU A 125 -1.43 0.70 16.73
C GLU A 125 -1.19 1.99 17.53
#